data_AF-A0A0N0VNN1-F1
#
_entry.id   AF-A0A0N0VNN1-F1
#
_cell.length_a   1.000
_cell.length_b   1.000
_cell.length_c   1.000
_cell.angle_alpha   90.00
_cell.angle_beta   90.00
_cell.angle_gamma   90.00
#
_symmetry.space_group_name_H-M   'P 1'
#
loop_
_entity.id
_entity.type
_entity.pdbx_description
1 polymer ?
#
loop_
_entity_poly.entity_id
_entity_poly.type
_entity_poly.pdbx_seq_one_letter_code
_entity_poly.pdbx_strand_id
1 'polypeptide(L)' 'MNIFNKLGLLFALASITIVFIHLSSGVILLSFSMLWFAINQLRIKNYIYGYIYLLSAFLFLSATILY' A
#
# COMPACT_ATOMS: atom_id res chain seq x y z
N MET A 1 12.79 -35.05 -4.43
CA MET A 1 13.19 -33.65 -4.68
C MET A 1 14.49 -33.37 -3.92
N ASN A 2 15.57 -33.03 -4.62
CA ASN A 2 16.90 -32.88 -4.02
C ASN A 2 16.97 -31.63 -3.09
N ILE A 3 17.92 -31.59 -2.15
CA ILE A 3 18.04 -30.50 -1.17
C ILE A 3 18.17 -29.13 -1.86
N PHE A 4 18.88 -29.07 -3.00
CA PHE A 4 19.00 -27.88 -3.84
C PHE A 4 17.66 -27.38 -4.38
N ASN A 5 16.76 -28.29 -4.78
CA ASN A 5 15.42 -27.93 -5.25
C ASN A 5 14.55 -27.38 -4.11
N LYS A 6 14.72 -27.90 -2.88
CA LYS A 6 14.00 -27.39 -1.70
C LYS A 6 14.48 -25.98 -1.31
N LEU A 7 15.79 -25.75 -1.36
CA LEU A 7 16.39 -24.43 -1.08
C LEU A 7 15.99 -23.41 -2.16
N GLY A 8 16.02 -23.79 -3.44
CA GLY A 8 15.57 -22.93 -4.53
C GLY A 8 14.10 -22.52 -4.41
N LEU A 9 13.23 -23.45 -4.01
CA LEU A 9 11.81 -23.16 -3.74
C LEU A 9 11.63 -22.20 -2.55
N LEU A 10 12.39 -22.37 -1.46
CA LEU A 10 12.38 -21.48 -0.32
C LEU A 10 12.82 -20.05 -0.69
N PHE A 11 13.88 -19.91 -1.48
CA PHE A 11 14.33 -18.61 -1.97
C PHE A 11 13.30 -17.93 -2.88
N ALA A 12 12.64 -18.69 -3.76
CA ALA A 12 11.58 -18.17 -4.60
C ALA A 12 10.38 -17.66 -3.76
N LEU A 13 9.93 -18.44 -2.77
CA LEU A 13 8.85 -18.05 -1.86
C LEU A 13 9.21 -16.81 -1.04
N ALA A 14 10.43 -16.76 -0.50
CA ALA A 14 10.91 -15.59 0.24
C ALA A 14 10.97 -14.33 -0.65
N SER A 15 11.49 -14.46 -1.88
CA SER A 15 11.56 -13.35 -2.83
C SER A 15 10.18 -12.81 -3.20
N ILE A 16 9.21 -13.70 -3.49
CA ILE A 16 7.83 -13.31 -3.76
C ILE A 16 7.24 -12.58 -2.55
N THR A 17 7.39 -13.16 -1.36
CA THR A 17 6.86 -12.58 -0.11
C THR A 17 7.41 -11.18 0.13
N ILE A 18 8.72 -10.96 -0.06
CA ILE A 18 9.36 -9.65 0.09
C ILE A 18 8.79 -8.63 -0.90
N VAL A 19 8.59 -9.01 -2.17
CA VAL A 19 8.01 -8.13 -3.19
C VAL A 19 6.58 -7.72 -2.80
N PHE A 20 5.75 -8.65 -2.36
CA PHE A 20 4.38 -8.36 -1.91
C PHE A 20 4.38 -7.43 -0.69
N ILE A 21 5.22 -7.68 0.31
CA ILE A 21 5.35 -6.80 1.49
C ILE A 21 5.77 -5.38 1.09
N HIS A 22 6.74 -5.25 0.18
CA HIS A 22 7.23 -3.94 -0.25
C HIS A 22 6.13 -3.17 -1.00
N LEU A 23 5.41 -3.84 -1.90
CA LEU A 23 4.30 -3.25 -2.65
C LEU A 23 3.19 -2.77 -1.71
N SER A 24 2.77 -3.61 -0.76
CA SER A 24 1.73 -3.28 0.22
C SER A 24 2.17 -2.13 1.14
N SER A 25 3.43 -2.12 1.60
CA SER A 25 3.95 -1.02 2.41
C SER A 25 3.98 0.32 1.68
N GLY A 26 4.32 0.32 0.38
CA GLY A 26 4.28 1.54 -0.45
C GLY A 26 2.87 2.07 -0.65
N VAL A 27 1.90 1.18 -0.88
CA VAL A 27 0.48 1.55 -1.01
C VAL A 27 -0.08 2.09 0.30
N ILE A 28 0.27 1.50 1.44
CA ILE A 28 -0.09 2.01 2.78
C ILE A 28 0.48 3.41 3.01
N LEU A 29 1.76 3.63 2.68
CA LEU A 29 2.40 4.94 2.83
C LEU A 29 1.71 6.02 1.98
N LEU A 30 1.35 5.69 0.74
CA LEU A 30 0.60 6.57 -0.15
C LEU A 30 -0.78 6.91 0.44
N SER A 31 -1.50 5.91 0.95
CA SER A 31 -2.79 6.11 1.60
C SER A 31 -2.70 7.08 2.78
N PHE A 32 -1.76 6.88 3.70
CA PHE A 32 -1.56 7.80 4.83
C PHE A 32 -1.18 9.21 4.40
N SER A 33 -0.34 9.34 3.37
CA SER A 33 0.05 10.63 2.81
C SER A 33 -1.17 11.39 2.27
N MET A 34 -2.04 10.71 1.51
CA MET A 34 -3.28 11.29 1.00
C MET A 34 -4.25 11.69 2.12
N LEU A 35 -4.34 10.88 3.17
CA LEU A 35 -5.18 11.17 4.34
C LEU A 35 -4.69 12.43 5.07
N TRP A 36 -3.38 12.60 5.22
CA TRP A 36 -2.78 13.82 5.76
C TRP A 36 -3.07 15.05 4.89
N PHE A 37 -2.95 14.93 3.56
CA PHE A 37 -3.33 16.01 2.63
C PHE A 37 -4.82 16.36 2.75
N ALA A 38 -5.71 15.36 2.85
CA ALA A 38 -7.13 15.58 3.04
C ALA A 38 -7.43 16.41 4.29
N ILE A 39 -6.84 16.05 5.44
CA ILE A 39 -7.00 16.78 6.70
C ILE A 39 -6.54 18.24 6.53
N ASN A 40 -5.39 18.47 5.88
CA ASN A 40 -4.89 19.83 5.65
C ASN A 40 -5.82 20.66 4.76
N GLN A 41 -6.39 20.07 3.70
CA GLN A 41 -7.34 20.75 2.81
C GLN A 41 -8.65 21.08 3.52
N LEU A 42 -9.18 20.15 4.33
CA LEU A 42 -10.37 20.38 5.13
C LEU A 42 -10.15 21.48 6.18
N ARG A 43 -8.96 21.53 6.81
CA ARG A 43 -8.60 22.58 7.77
C ARG A 43 -8.61 23.98 7.15
N ILE A 44 -8.15 24.11 5.90
CA ILE A 44 -8.21 25.38 5.17
C ILE A 44 -9.55 25.63 4.47
N LYS A 45 -10.61 24.87 4.84
CA LYS A 45 -11.97 24.94 4.29
C LYS A 45 -12.06 24.66 2.78
N ASN A 46 -11.05 24.01 2.21
CA ASN A 46 -11.04 23.58 0.82
C ASN A 46 -11.69 22.20 0.69
N TYR A 47 -13.02 22.15 0.84
CA TYR A 47 -13.76 20.90 1.00
C TYR A 47 -13.68 19.98 -0.22
N ILE A 48 -13.72 20.55 -1.43
CA ILE A 48 -13.68 19.76 -2.68
C ILE A 48 -12.40 18.93 -2.73
N TYR A 49 -11.24 19.57 -2.60
CA TYR A 49 -9.96 18.87 -2.60
C TYR A 49 -9.80 17.95 -1.39
N GLY A 50 -10.30 18.36 -0.21
CA GLY A 50 -10.32 17.51 0.99
C GLY A 50 -11.01 16.18 0.75
N TYR A 51 -12.22 16.19 0.16
CA TYR A 51 -12.96 14.98 -0.15
C TYR A 51 -12.30 14.13 -1.26
N ILE A 52 -11.70 14.76 -2.27
CA ILE A 52 -10.95 14.04 -3.32
C ILE A 52 -9.78 13.27 -2.70
N TYR A 53 -9.00 13.89 -1.82
CA TYR A 53 -7.87 13.22 -1.16
C TYR A 53 -8.32 12.14 -0.18
N LEU A 54 -9.44 12.33 0.53
CA LEU A 54 -10.05 11.31 1.39
C LEU A 54 -10.48 10.07 0.60
N LEU A 55 -11.17 10.27 -0.53
CA LEU A 55 -11.57 9.18 -1.43
C LEU A 55 -10.34 8.45 -1.97
N SER A 56 -9.32 9.20 -2.38
CA SER A 56 -8.06 8.64 -2.88
C SER A 56 -7.37 7.78 -1.81
N ALA A 57 -7.27 8.26 -0.56
CA ALA A 57 -6.73 7.49 0.55
C ALA A 57 -7.48 6.18 0.76
N PHE A 58 -8.82 6.20 0.72
CA PHE A 58 -9.64 5.00 0.84
C PHE A 58 -9.42 4.00 -0.31
N LEU A 59 -9.29 4.47 -1.56
CA LEU A 59 -9.01 3.62 -2.71
C LEU A 59 -7.64 2.93 -2.58
N PHE A 60 -6.60 3.65 -2.16
CA PHE A 60 -5.28 3.04 -1.93
C PHE A 60 -5.29 2.06 -0.75
N LEU A 61 -5.99 2.38 0.34
CA LEU A 61 -6.11 1.48 1.49
C LEU A 61 -6.88 0.20 1.15
N SER A 62 -7.95 0.30 0.37
CA SER A 62 -8.72 -0.88 -0.06
C SER A 62 -7.93 -1.71 -1.07
N ALA A 63 -7.13 -1.09 -1.93
CA ALA A 63 -6.21 -1.81 -2.81
C ALA A 63 -5.21 -2.66 -2.02
N THR A 64 -4.79 -2.23 -0.83
CA THR A 64 -3.86 -3.01 0.02
C THR A 64 -4.47 -4.25 0.66
N ILE A 65 -5.80 -4.34 0.74
CA ILE A 65 -6.51 -5.54 1.22
C ILE A 65 -6.70 -6.57 0.08
N LEU A 66 -6.67 -6.12 -1.18
CA LEU A 66 -6.85 -6.95 -2.37
C LEU A 66 -5.57 -7.64 -2.87
N TYR A 67 -4.39 -7.21 -2.39
CA TYR A 67 -3.08 -7.81 -2.70
C TYR A 67 -2.63 -8.76 -1.59
#